data_AF-A0A839IYT5-F1
#
_entry.id   AF-A0A839IYT5-F1
#
_cell.length_a   1.000
_cell.length_b   1.000
_cell.length_c   1.000
_cell.angle_alpha   90.00
_cell.angle_beta   90.00
_cell.angle_gamma   90.00
#
_symmetry.space_group_name_H-M   'P 1'
#
loop_
_entity.id
_entity.type
_entity.pdbx_description
1 polymer ?
#
loop_
_entity_poly.entity_id
_entity_poly.type
_entity_poly.pdbx_seq_one_letter_code
_entity_poly.pdbx_strand_id
1 'polypeptide(L)'
;MTATPGITVTLTRRDLMAYTATNGRGASIEVGGQGNFSPVELLLAAIGGCTAVDVDVMTSRRATPEVFEVVASGRKVTEGGNHMEDLQVTFRLRFPDGADGDKARDRIQPAVKASHEKDCTVSRTVELGTPIAFVVEEG
;
A
#
# COMPACT_ATOMS: atom_id res chain seq x y z
N MET A 1 -9.50 16.44 21.36
CA MET A 1 -9.10 15.56 20.24
C MET A 1 -8.64 14.26 20.84
N THR A 2 -9.48 13.23 20.83
CA THR A 2 -9.09 11.89 21.25
C THR A 2 -8.04 11.36 20.28
N ALA A 3 -6.82 11.11 20.76
CA ALA A 3 -5.79 10.48 19.96
C ALA A 3 -6.32 9.11 19.49
N THR A 4 -6.35 8.91 18.18
CA THR A 4 -6.59 7.58 17.62
C THR A 4 -5.55 6.63 18.23
N PRO A 5 -5.96 5.49 18.82
CA PRO A 5 -4.98 4.52 19.31
C PRO A 5 -4.02 4.16 18.18
N GLY A 6 -2.73 4.09 18.51
CA GLY A 6 -1.68 3.87 17.51
C GLY A 6 -1.91 2.60 16.70
N ILE A 7 -1.56 2.63 15.42
CA ILE A 7 -1.55 1.43 14.58
C ILE A 7 -0.27 0.66 14.90
N THR A 8 -0.40 -0.56 15.44
CA THR A 8 0.73 -1.40 15.82
C THR A 8 0.73 -2.72 15.06
N VAL A 9 1.92 -3.13 14.62
CA VAL A 9 2.22 -4.46 14.07
C VAL A 9 3.41 -5.02 14.85
N THR A 10 3.29 -6.27 15.29
CA THR A 10 4.36 -6.99 15.99
C THR A 10 4.97 -8.02 15.04
N LEU A 11 6.30 -8.07 14.96
CA LEU A 11 7.00 -9.14 14.25
C LEU A 11 7.59 -10.13 15.25
N THR A 12 7.36 -11.42 15.01
CA THR A 12 7.99 -12.51 15.76
C THR A 12 8.83 -13.36 14.82
N ARG A 13 10.07 -13.66 15.23
CA ARG A 13 10.98 -14.48 14.44
C ARG A 13 10.49 -15.92 14.38
N ARG A 14 10.44 -16.50 13.19
CA ARG A 14 10.24 -17.94 12.97
C ARG A 14 11.54 -18.66 12.63
N ASP A 15 12.38 -18.04 11.80
CA ASP A 15 13.71 -18.55 11.44
C ASP A 15 14.64 -17.38 11.04
N LEU A 16 15.85 -17.67 10.59
CA LEU A 16 16.72 -16.70 9.92
C LEU A 16 15.99 -16.09 8.72
N MET A 17 15.89 -14.77 8.69
CA MET A 17 15.22 -13.99 7.63
C MET A 17 13.72 -14.31 7.43
N ALA A 18 13.07 -15.01 8.36
CA ALA A 18 11.66 -15.37 8.28
C ALA A 18 10.91 -15.00 9.57
N TYR A 19 9.83 -14.23 9.42
CA TYR A 19 9.07 -13.64 10.52
C TYR A 19 7.57 -13.75 10.25
N THR A 20 6.77 -13.77 11.33
CA THR A 20 5.32 -13.56 11.27
C THR A 20 5.01 -12.15 11.75
N ALA A 21 4.30 -11.37 10.95
CA ALA A 21 3.81 -10.04 11.32
C ALA A 21 2.33 -10.13 11.72
N THR A 22 1.97 -9.67 12.92
CA THR A 22 0.61 -9.72 13.46
C THR A 22 0.13 -8.31 13.79
N ASN A 23 -1.06 -7.93 13.32
CA ASN A 23 -1.66 -6.64 13.63
C ASN A 23 -2.45 -6.68 14.95
N GLY A 24 -2.84 -5.50 15.47
CA GLY A 24 -3.63 -5.40 16.70
C GLY A 24 -5.02 -6.07 16.69
N ARG A 25 -5.49 -6.55 15.53
CA ARG A 25 -6.74 -7.33 15.40
C ARG A 25 -6.50 -8.85 15.35
N GLY A 26 -5.25 -9.30 15.44
CA GLY A 26 -4.87 -10.71 15.42
C GLY A 26 -4.72 -11.33 14.02
N ALA A 27 -4.84 -10.56 12.94
CA ALA A 27 -4.53 -11.06 11.61
C ALA A 27 -3.01 -11.07 11.38
N SER A 28 -2.51 -12.09 10.69
CA SER A 28 -1.09 -12.31 10.48
C SER A 28 -0.72 -12.55 9.02
N ILE A 29 0.51 -12.17 8.66
CA ILE A 29 1.14 -12.48 7.38
C ILE A 29 2.58 -12.96 7.60
N GLU A 30 3.09 -13.74 6.65
CA GLU A 30 4.48 -14.18 6.65
C GLU A 30 5.37 -13.21 5.88
N VAL A 31 6.51 -12.86 6.48
CA VAL A 31 7.47 -11.86 5.97
C VAL A 31 8.84 -12.50 5.85
N GLY A 32 9.38 -12.52 4.63
CA GLY A 32 10.66 -13.16 4.32
C GLY A 32 10.61 -14.69 4.39
N GLY A 33 11.78 -15.32 4.22
CA GLY A 33 11.89 -16.75 3.94
C GLY A 33 11.46 -17.11 2.51
N GLN A 34 11.80 -18.32 2.09
CA GLN A 34 11.53 -18.78 0.72
C GLN A 34 10.03 -18.79 0.41
N GLY A 35 9.63 -18.17 -0.70
CA GLY A 35 8.26 -18.18 -1.22
C GLY A 35 7.28 -17.17 -0.58
N ASN A 36 7.69 -16.40 0.43
CA ASN A 36 6.85 -15.35 1.01
C ASN A 36 7.26 -13.97 0.49
N PHE A 37 6.40 -12.97 0.71
CA PHE A 37 6.73 -11.59 0.43
C PHE A 37 7.94 -11.12 1.25
N SER A 38 8.88 -10.49 0.57
CA SER A 38 9.94 -9.71 1.21
C SER A 38 9.40 -8.40 1.80
N PRO A 39 10.11 -7.78 2.76
CA PRO A 39 9.72 -6.47 3.29
C PRO A 39 9.54 -5.39 2.21
N VAL A 40 10.36 -5.41 1.14
CA VAL A 40 10.27 -4.45 0.03
C VAL A 40 9.02 -4.69 -0.81
N GLU A 41 8.67 -5.94 -1.08
CA GLU A 41 7.43 -6.25 -1.81
C GLU A 41 6.20 -5.91 -0.97
N LEU A 42 6.25 -6.08 0.36
CA LEU A 42 5.18 -5.63 1.25
C LEU A 42 5.04 -4.10 1.28
N LEU A 43 6.15 -3.36 1.19
CA LEU A 43 6.11 -1.90 1.02
C LEU A 43 5.37 -1.53 -0.28
N LEU A 44 5.73 -2.17 -1.40
CA LEU A 44 5.05 -1.93 -2.69
C LEU A 44 3.57 -2.34 -2.65
N ALA A 45 3.25 -3.47 -2.02
CA ALA A 45 1.88 -3.92 -1.82
C ALA A 45 1.08 -2.93 -0.96
N ALA A 46 1.68 -2.36 0.09
CA ALA A 46 1.04 -1.35 0.92
C ALA A 46 0.79 -0.04 0.16
N ILE A 47 1.75 0.42 -0.66
CA ILE A 47 1.60 1.60 -1.52
C ILE A 47 0.47 1.37 -2.52
N GLY A 48 0.53 0.29 -3.30
CA GLY A 48 -0.49 -0.03 -4.30
C GLY A 48 -1.87 -0.26 -3.68
N GLY A 49 -1.94 -0.99 -2.58
CA GLY A 49 -3.18 -1.32 -1.88
C GLY A 49 -3.87 -0.10 -1.26
N CYS A 50 -3.11 0.82 -0.66
CA CYS A 50 -3.65 2.06 -0.10
C CYS A 50 -4.38 2.89 -1.15
N THR A 51 -3.74 3.12 -2.31
CA THR A 51 -4.36 3.86 -3.41
C THR A 51 -5.48 3.07 -4.10
N ALA A 52 -5.34 1.75 -4.20
CA ALA A 52 -6.36 0.87 -4.81
C ALA A 52 -7.71 0.98 -4.10
N VAL A 53 -7.72 0.94 -2.77
CA VAL A 53 -8.96 1.03 -1.96
C VAL A 53 -9.70 2.34 -2.25
N ASP A 54 -9.00 3.46 -2.30
CA ASP A 54 -9.62 4.76 -2.56
C ASP A 54 -10.26 4.83 -3.96
N VAL A 55 -9.53 4.34 -4.97
CA VAL A 55 -9.99 4.34 -6.37
C VAL A 55 -11.19 3.41 -6.55
N ASP A 56 -11.15 2.23 -5.96
CA ASP A 56 -12.25 1.26 -6.01
C ASP A 56 -13.52 1.84 -5.36
N VAL A 57 -13.41 2.37 -4.14
CA VAL A 57 -14.55 2.97 -3.42
C VAL A 57 -15.20 4.13 -4.20
N MET A 58 -14.42 4.91 -4.96
CA MET A 58 -14.95 6.03 -5.73
C MET A 58 -15.62 5.61 -7.05
N THR A 59 -15.05 4.61 -7.73
CA THR A 59 -15.51 4.15 -9.05
C THR A 59 -16.67 3.15 -8.93
N SER A 60 -16.60 2.21 -7.97
CA SER A 60 -17.61 1.16 -7.73
C SER A 60 -18.97 1.68 -7.25
N ARG A 61 -19.07 2.96 -6.86
CA ARG A 61 -20.37 3.65 -6.65
C ARG A 61 -21.19 3.86 -7.93
N ARG A 62 -20.60 3.57 -9.09
CA ARG A 62 -21.19 3.84 -10.42
C ARG A 62 -21.34 2.52 -11.17
N ALA A 63 -20.24 1.79 -11.33
CA ALA A 63 -20.23 0.46 -11.91
C ALA A 63 -19.09 -0.35 -11.29
N THR A 64 -19.29 -1.65 -11.08
CA THR A 64 -18.22 -2.56 -10.68
C THR A 64 -17.25 -2.77 -11.85
N PRO A 65 -15.93 -2.72 -11.64
CA PRO A 65 -14.95 -3.00 -12.68
C PRO A 65 -14.98 -4.48 -13.10
N GLU A 66 -14.84 -4.75 -14.39
CA GLU A 66 -14.58 -6.09 -14.92
C GLU A 66 -13.12 -6.50 -14.74
N VAL A 67 -12.21 -5.52 -14.75
CA VAL A 67 -10.79 -5.70 -14.45
C VAL A 67 -10.38 -4.59 -13.51
N PHE A 68 -9.75 -4.98 -12.41
CA PHE A 68 -9.11 -4.08 -11.48
C PHE A 68 -7.75 -4.66 -11.08
N GLU A 69 -6.71 -4.23 -11.78
CA GLU A 69 -5.33 -4.62 -11.49
C GLU A 69 -4.50 -3.37 -11.16
N VAL A 70 -3.70 -3.47 -10.10
CA VAL A 70 -2.78 -2.42 -9.68
C VAL A 70 -1.38 -3.02 -9.58
N VAL A 71 -0.44 -2.40 -10.29
CA VAL A 71 0.97 -2.79 -10.28
C VAL A 71 1.76 -1.69 -9.59
N ALA A 72 2.35 -2.00 -8.44
CA ALA A 72 3.31 -1.14 -7.77
C ALA A 72 4.73 -1.63 -8.05
N SER A 73 5.60 -0.74 -8.50
CA SER A 73 6.98 -1.06 -8.88
C SER A 73 7.94 0.00 -8.39
N GLY A 74 9.23 -0.34 -8.35
CA GLY A 74 10.32 0.60 -8.13
C GLY A 74 11.66 -0.12 -8.22
N ARG A 75 12.75 0.62 -8.02
CA ARG A 75 14.11 0.09 -8.11
C ARG A 75 14.82 0.24 -6.78
N LYS A 76 15.42 -0.85 -6.30
CA LYS A 76 16.29 -0.80 -5.12
C LYS A 76 17.63 -0.20 -5.51
N VAL A 77 18.10 0.76 -4.71
CA VAL A 77 19.42 1.39 -4.85
C VAL A 77 20.22 1.30 -3.55
N THR A 78 21.53 1.46 -3.66
CA THR A 78 22.46 1.36 -2.54
C THR A 78 23.33 2.60 -2.35
N GLU A 79 23.38 3.49 -3.35
CA GLU A 79 24.05 4.78 -3.25
C GLU A 79 23.34 5.64 -2.20
N GLY A 80 24.07 6.20 -1.24
CA GLY A 80 23.46 6.91 -0.11
C GLY A 80 22.75 6.01 0.92
N GLY A 81 22.87 4.68 0.80
CA GLY A 81 22.21 3.69 1.66
C GLY A 81 21.11 2.90 0.93
N ASN A 82 20.70 1.75 1.50
CA ASN A 82 19.66 0.91 0.88
C ASN A 82 18.30 1.61 0.92
N HIS A 83 17.73 1.92 -0.24
CA HIS A 83 16.37 2.47 -0.35
C HIS A 83 15.73 2.16 -1.71
N MET A 84 14.48 2.59 -1.91
CA MET A 84 13.75 2.46 -3.16
C MET A 84 13.66 3.82 -3.86
N GLU A 85 13.90 3.82 -5.16
CA GLU A 85 13.69 4.95 -6.07
C GLU A 85 12.67 4.56 -7.15
N ASP A 86 12.24 5.55 -7.93
CA ASP A 86 11.38 5.36 -9.11
C ASP A 86 10.09 4.58 -8.79
N LEU A 87 9.51 4.84 -7.62
CA LEU A 87 8.27 4.21 -7.17
C LEU A 87 7.11 4.65 -8.08
N GLN A 88 6.39 3.68 -8.63
CA GLN A 88 5.28 3.91 -9.55
C GLN A 88 4.12 2.97 -9.25
N VAL A 89 2.90 3.49 -9.29
CA VAL A 89 1.65 2.73 -9.22
C VAL A 89 0.92 2.84 -10.56
N THR A 90 0.67 1.70 -11.20
CA THR A 90 -0.02 1.61 -12.48
C THR A 90 -1.36 0.93 -12.32
N PHE A 91 -2.44 1.60 -12.73
CA PHE A 91 -3.80 1.08 -12.73
C PHE A 91 -4.16 0.53 -14.11
N ARG A 92 -4.65 -0.71 -14.14
CA ARG A 92 -5.25 -1.35 -15.31
C ARG A 92 -6.70 -1.65 -14.98
N LEU A 93 -7.58 -0.74 -15.41
CA LEU A 93 -8.99 -0.78 -15.09
C LEU A 93 -9.83 -0.98 -16.36
N ARG A 94 -10.81 -1.87 -16.28
CA ARG A 94 -11.84 -2.00 -17.31
C ARG A 94 -13.21 -1.98 -16.63
N PHE A 95 -14.09 -1.13 -17.12
CA PHE A 95 -15.48 -1.02 -16.70
C PHE A 95 -16.39 -1.47 -17.83
N PRO A 96 -17.60 -1.96 -17.52
CA PRO A 96 -18.56 -2.36 -18.55
C PRO A 96 -18.89 -1.19 -19.49
N ASP A 97 -19.44 -1.51 -20.65
CA ASP A 97 -19.97 -0.52 -21.57
C ASP A 97 -21.29 0.08 -21.04
N GLY A 98 -21.64 1.26 -21.55
CA GLY A 98 -22.86 1.99 -21.20
C GLY A 98 -22.68 3.06 -20.13
N ALA A 99 -23.77 3.79 -19.88
CA ALA A 99 -23.73 5.09 -19.20
C ALA A 99 -23.14 5.04 -17.77
N ASP A 100 -23.33 3.95 -17.04
CA ASP A 100 -22.77 3.82 -15.69
C ASP A 100 -21.29 3.44 -15.71
N GLY A 101 -20.84 2.66 -16.69
CA GLY A 101 -19.43 2.41 -16.94
C GLY A 101 -18.68 3.67 -17.40
N ASP A 102 -19.32 4.50 -18.23
CA ASP A 102 -18.77 5.81 -18.63
C ASP A 102 -18.58 6.72 -17.42
N LYS A 103 -19.61 6.84 -16.57
CA LYS A 103 -19.52 7.61 -15.31
C LYS A 103 -18.43 7.07 -14.37
N ALA A 104 -18.19 5.76 -14.35
CA ALA A 104 -17.12 5.17 -13.55
C ALA A 104 -15.74 5.54 -14.11
N ARG A 105 -15.55 5.47 -15.44
CA ARG A 105 -14.32 5.89 -16.13
C ARG A 105 -13.98 7.35 -15.84
N ASP A 106 -14.97 8.24 -15.88
CA ASP A 106 -14.80 9.67 -15.58
C ASP A 106 -14.32 9.93 -14.14
N ARG A 107 -14.50 8.97 -13.22
CA ARG A 107 -14.02 9.09 -11.83
C ARG A 107 -12.61 8.59 -11.59
N ILE A 108 -12.01 7.85 -12.52
CA ILE A 108 -10.69 7.24 -12.30
C ILE A 108 -9.62 8.32 -12.03
N GLN A 109 -9.46 9.29 -12.93
CA GLN A 109 -8.42 10.31 -12.78
C GLN A 109 -8.62 11.21 -11.55
N PRO A 110 -9.84 11.74 -11.27
CA PRO A 110 -10.10 12.44 -10.01
C PRO A 110 -9.82 11.60 -8.77
N ALA A 111 -10.14 10.30 -8.80
CA ALA A 111 -9.94 9.40 -7.68
C ALA A 111 -8.47 9.15 -7.38
N VAL A 112 -7.68 8.84 -8.43
CA VAL A 112 -6.23 8.67 -8.33
C VAL A 112 -5.57 9.94 -7.78
N LYS A 113 -5.97 11.11 -8.30
CA LYS A 113 -5.45 12.40 -7.84
C LYS A 113 -5.74 12.64 -6.36
N ALA A 114 -6.99 12.43 -5.92
CA ALA A 114 -7.37 12.62 -4.52
C ALA A 114 -6.61 11.68 -3.58
N SER A 115 -6.46 10.41 -3.97
CA SER A 115 -5.70 9.43 -3.19
C SER A 115 -4.24 9.82 -3.05
N HIS A 116 -3.57 10.19 -4.15
CA HIS A 116 -2.17 10.62 -4.13
C HIS A 116 -1.95 11.92 -3.33
N GLU A 117 -2.75 12.95 -3.61
CA GLU A 117 -2.50 14.28 -3.06
C GLU A 117 -3.00 14.45 -1.62
N LYS A 118 -3.88 13.58 -1.13
CA LYS A 118 -4.57 13.83 0.14
C LYS A 118 -4.86 12.57 0.97
N ASP A 119 -5.47 11.55 0.38
CA ASP A 119 -6.18 10.55 1.18
C ASP A 119 -5.32 9.34 1.55
N CYS A 120 -4.41 8.90 0.67
CA CYS A 120 -3.59 7.73 0.95
C CYS A 120 -2.46 8.05 1.93
N THR A 121 -2.57 7.49 3.13
CA THR A 121 -1.56 7.68 4.18
C THR A 121 -0.21 7.07 3.80
N VAL A 122 -0.19 5.90 3.15
CA VAL A 122 1.06 5.18 2.84
C VAL A 122 1.94 5.95 1.86
N SER A 123 1.42 6.31 0.68
CA SER A 123 2.19 7.04 -0.33
C SER A 123 2.66 8.38 0.22
N ARG A 124 1.80 9.10 0.94
CA ARG A 124 2.16 10.37 1.56
C ARG A 124 3.27 10.24 2.61
N THR A 125 3.27 9.18 3.42
CA THR A 125 4.37 8.94 4.39
C THR A 125 5.70 8.69 3.68
N VAL A 126 5.69 8.00 2.54
CA VAL A 126 6.89 7.74 1.73
C VAL A 126 7.37 9.03 1.07
N GLU A 127 6.49 9.78 0.40
CA GLU A 127 6.83 11.02 -0.33
C GLU A 127 7.28 12.15 0.59
N LEU A 128 6.62 12.32 1.74
CA LEU A 128 7.00 13.35 2.70
C LEU A 128 8.31 13.03 3.43
N GLY A 129 8.67 11.74 3.53
CA GLY A 129 9.86 11.27 4.25
C GLY A 129 9.80 11.58 5.74
N THR A 130 9.28 10.64 6.54
CA THR A 130 9.27 10.79 8.01
C THR A 130 10.42 10.04 8.67
N PRO A 131 11.15 10.63 9.63
CA PRO A 131 12.19 9.91 10.37
C PRO A 131 11.61 8.72 11.16
N ILE A 132 12.31 7.59 11.11
CA ILE A 132 11.98 6.40 11.93
C ILE A 132 12.86 6.43 13.18
N ALA A 133 12.25 6.45 14.36
CA ALA A 133 12.97 6.28 15.62
C ALA A 133 13.22 4.80 15.91
N PHE A 134 14.47 4.44 16.15
CA PHE A 134 14.85 3.10 16.59
C PHE A 134 15.04 3.13 18.11
N VAL A 135 14.21 2.37 18.83
CA VAL A 135 14.24 2.25 20.29
C VAL A 135 14.46 0.79 20.65
N VAL A 136 15.35 0.54 21.61
CA VAL A 136 15.62 -0.80 22.16
C VAL A 136 15.23 -0.75 23.63
N GLU A 137 14.33 -1.64 24.03
CA GLU A 137 13.97 -1.84 25.43
C GLU A 137 14.72 -3.08 25.95
N GLU A 138 15.42 -2.93 27.07
CA GLU A 138 16.04 -4.07 27.76
C GLU A 138 14.95 -4.84 28.53
N GLY A 139 14.97 -6.17 28.40
CA GLY A 139 14.03 -7.08 29.07
C GLY A 139 14.48 -7.49 30.46
#